data_AF-A0A8N5F0F9-F1
#
_entry.id   AF-A0A8N5F0F9-F1
#
_cell.length_a   1.000
_cell.length_b   1.000
_cell.length_c   1.000
_cell.angle_alpha   90.00
_cell.angle_beta   90.00
_cell.angle_gamma   90.00
#
_symmetry.space_group_name_H-M   'P 1'
#
loop_
_entity.id
_entity.type
_entity.pdbx_description
1 polymer ?
#
loop_
_entity_poly.entity_id
_entity_poly.type
_entity_poly.pdbx_seq_one_letter_code
_entity_poly.pdbx_strand_id
1 'polypeptide(L)'
;MDRATFACSTAFFRDFGNSSPGALPGDHVDFIDKADSFTYSDFFRDYLIPNHPCIFSAKFTEDWGSRKNWVTWDGKPNFEHLLQNFGEAVVPVANCDVKDWHLSRAFPEHDVYTTPVYFSSDWLNEYWDAVAVDDFRFVYMGPKGSWTPFHADVFRSYSWSANVCGRKKWLLYPAGQEEFLKDRHGNLPFDVTAPDLRDKRIYPRYSQSQPPLEILQEAGEIVFIPSGWHHQVHNLEDTISINHNWVNGCNVAVMWCFLQDELAAVQREISQWKDPMDDWHLQCQLIMKSCTGIDYKEFYNFLKVIAENRISVLEKGLDEESSSQNNSKAAISTLGMLHAVFDLKRTVKVLSSLSANEDFRRLDLTSLSPSPEALLQHLESAIDTALL
;
A
#
# COMPACT_ATOMS: atom_id res chain seq x y z
N MET A 1 -2.30 -16.97 9.04
CA MET A 1 -1.78 -17.72 7.87
C MET A 1 -1.66 -19.18 8.23
N ASP A 2 -2.31 -20.07 7.48
CA ASP A 2 -2.19 -21.52 7.67
C ASP A 2 -0.94 -22.12 6.98
N ARG A 3 -0.68 -23.41 7.25
CA ARG A 3 0.47 -24.15 6.70
C ARG A 3 0.44 -24.27 5.17
N ALA A 4 -0.73 -24.42 4.57
CA ALA A 4 -0.86 -24.56 3.12
C ALA A 4 -0.53 -23.24 2.42
N THR A 5 -1.06 -22.13 2.93
CA THR A 5 -0.76 -20.78 2.44
C THR A 5 0.71 -20.43 2.64
N PHE A 6 1.33 -20.78 3.77
CA PHE A 6 2.76 -20.59 4.01
C PHE A 6 3.65 -21.40 3.04
N ALA A 7 3.28 -22.65 2.75
CA ALA A 7 3.99 -23.47 1.77
C ALA A 7 3.86 -22.90 0.34
N CYS A 8 2.64 -22.48 -0.03
CA CYS A 8 2.36 -21.84 -1.31
C CYS A 8 3.17 -20.55 -1.48
N SER A 9 3.20 -19.69 -0.46
CA SER A 9 3.94 -18.42 -0.50
C SER A 9 5.45 -18.62 -0.63
N THR A 10 6.00 -19.59 0.12
CA THR A 10 7.42 -19.94 0.04
C THR A 10 7.79 -20.47 -1.35
N ALA A 11 6.95 -21.31 -1.95
CA ALA A 11 7.16 -21.82 -3.30
C ALA A 11 7.10 -20.69 -4.35
N PHE A 12 6.08 -19.84 -4.27
CA PHE A 12 5.90 -18.71 -5.18
C PHE A 12 7.14 -17.81 -5.22
N PHE A 13 7.63 -17.36 -4.06
CA PHE A 13 8.76 -16.44 -4.00
C PHE A 13 10.14 -17.09 -4.23
N ARG A 14 10.24 -18.41 -4.13
CA ARG A 14 11.45 -19.16 -4.54
C ARG A 14 11.54 -19.26 -6.06
N ASP A 15 10.44 -19.56 -6.71
CA ASP A 15 10.41 -19.92 -8.13
C ASP A 15 10.24 -18.68 -9.03
N PHE A 16 9.62 -17.61 -8.54
CA PHE A 16 9.37 -16.36 -9.28
C PHE A 16 10.21 -15.17 -8.78
N GLY A 17 11.43 -15.46 -8.33
CA GLY A 17 12.32 -14.54 -7.61
C GLY A 17 12.82 -13.28 -8.33
N ASN A 18 12.12 -12.79 -9.37
CA ASN A 18 12.13 -11.43 -9.95
C ASN A 18 11.27 -11.32 -11.24
N SER A 19 10.30 -12.22 -11.47
CA SER A 19 9.55 -12.28 -12.73
C SER A 19 8.40 -11.26 -12.77
N SER A 20 8.17 -10.67 -13.95
CA SER A 20 7.00 -9.85 -14.32
C SER A 20 5.67 -10.48 -13.85
N PRO A 21 4.61 -9.66 -13.64
CA PRO A 21 3.36 -10.13 -13.08
C PRO A 21 2.86 -11.37 -13.81
N GLY A 22 2.32 -12.32 -13.04
CA GLY A 22 1.64 -13.50 -13.55
C GLY A 22 0.55 -13.12 -14.55
N ALA A 23 -0.05 -14.13 -15.18
CA ALA A 23 -1.09 -13.94 -16.20
C ALA A 23 -2.03 -12.79 -15.82
N LEU A 24 -2.27 -11.88 -16.78
CA LEU A 24 -3.25 -10.81 -16.60
C LEU A 24 -4.52 -11.45 -16.03
N PRO A 25 -5.12 -10.88 -14.97
CA PRO A 25 -6.41 -11.38 -14.51
C PRO A 25 -7.38 -11.41 -15.70
N GLY A 26 -8.30 -12.37 -15.67
CA GLY A 26 -9.41 -12.35 -16.63
C GLY A 26 -10.18 -11.03 -16.54
N ASP A 27 -11.08 -10.79 -17.49
CA ASP A 27 -11.88 -9.56 -17.57
C ASP A 27 -12.89 -9.38 -16.39
N HIS A 28 -12.70 -10.07 -15.27
CA HIS A 28 -13.61 -10.14 -14.13
C HIS A 28 -12.89 -9.78 -12.82
N VAL A 29 -13.58 -9.00 -11.98
CA VAL A 29 -13.20 -8.73 -10.58
C VAL A 29 -14.10 -9.55 -9.68
N ASP A 30 -13.49 -10.39 -8.85
CA ASP A 30 -14.25 -11.24 -7.94
C ASP A 30 -14.97 -10.40 -6.87
N PHE A 31 -16.22 -10.77 -6.59
CA PHE A 31 -17.06 -10.17 -5.57
C PHE A 31 -17.20 -11.12 -4.36
N ILE A 32 -16.62 -10.72 -3.24
CA ILE A 32 -16.54 -11.48 -2.00
C ILE A 32 -17.74 -11.10 -1.12
N ASP A 33 -18.75 -11.96 -1.09
CA ASP A 33 -19.99 -11.73 -0.31
C ASP A 33 -20.03 -12.49 1.04
N LYS A 34 -19.21 -13.53 1.20
CA LYS A 34 -19.29 -14.44 2.35
C LYS A 34 -18.28 -14.08 3.43
N ALA A 35 -18.59 -13.05 4.23
CA ALA A 35 -17.75 -12.59 5.34
C ALA A 35 -17.38 -13.70 6.33
N ASP A 36 -18.32 -14.58 6.67
CA ASP A 36 -18.11 -15.62 7.70
C ASP A 36 -17.18 -16.77 7.26
N SER A 37 -17.01 -16.99 5.95
CA SER A 37 -16.23 -18.11 5.42
C SER A 37 -14.96 -17.70 4.69
N PHE A 38 -14.83 -16.43 4.30
CA PHE A 38 -13.67 -15.95 3.56
C PHE A 38 -12.53 -15.66 4.53
N THR A 39 -11.45 -16.43 4.47
CA THR A 39 -10.36 -16.32 5.44
C THR A 39 -9.23 -15.42 4.95
N TYR A 40 -8.37 -14.95 5.88
CA TYR A 40 -7.13 -14.28 5.50
C TYR A 40 -6.29 -15.12 4.53
N SER A 41 -6.24 -16.44 4.74
CA SER A 41 -5.50 -17.35 3.87
C SER A 41 -6.03 -17.38 2.45
N ASP A 42 -7.34 -17.27 2.26
CA ASP A 42 -7.96 -17.19 0.93
C ASP A 42 -7.58 -15.86 0.27
N PHE A 43 -7.74 -14.75 1.00
CA PHE A 43 -7.34 -13.44 0.51
C PHE A 43 -5.86 -13.40 0.08
N PHE A 44 -5.00 -13.96 0.92
CA PHE A 44 -3.56 -13.96 0.70
C PHE A 44 -3.14 -14.76 -0.54
N ARG A 45 -3.70 -15.97 -0.70
CA ARG A 45 -3.37 -16.88 -1.80
C ARG A 45 -3.97 -16.43 -3.13
N ASP A 46 -5.20 -15.94 -3.10
CA ASP A 46 -5.98 -15.73 -4.32
C ASP A 46 -5.83 -14.28 -4.84
N TYR A 47 -5.44 -13.31 -3.98
CA TYR A 47 -5.37 -11.89 -4.34
C TYR A 47 -4.05 -11.19 -4.00
N LEU A 48 -3.52 -11.35 -2.77
CA LEU A 48 -2.26 -10.67 -2.39
C LEU A 48 -1.08 -11.18 -3.22
N ILE A 49 -0.81 -12.49 -3.21
CA ILE A 49 0.31 -13.07 -3.98
C ILE A 49 0.13 -12.87 -5.49
N PRO A 50 -1.03 -13.22 -6.09
CA PRO A 50 -1.21 -13.08 -7.53
C PRO A 50 -1.31 -11.62 -8.01
N ASN A 51 -1.49 -10.68 -7.08
CA ASN A 51 -1.65 -9.25 -7.34
C ASN A 51 -2.92 -8.94 -8.16
N HIS A 52 -4.07 -9.48 -7.71
CA HIS A 52 -5.37 -9.36 -8.38
C HIS A 52 -6.38 -8.55 -7.57
N PRO A 53 -7.18 -7.66 -8.22
CA PRO A 53 -8.17 -6.85 -7.52
C PRO A 53 -9.38 -7.70 -7.10
N CYS A 54 -10.07 -7.26 -6.06
CA CYS A 54 -11.35 -7.83 -5.65
C CYS A 54 -12.22 -6.81 -4.91
N ILE A 55 -13.49 -7.14 -4.75
CA ILE A 55 -14.47 -6.32 -4.04
C ILE A 55 -15.00 -7.11 -2.86
N PHE A 56 -14.99 -6.51 -1.68
CA PHE A 56 -15.67 -7.03 -0.50
C PHE A 56 -17.04 -6.37 -0.40
N SER A 57 -18.07 -7.19 -0.17
CA SER A 57 -19.45 -6.70 -0.01
C SER A 57 -19.61 -5.76 1.20
N ALA A 58 -20.74 -5.05 1.25
CA ALA A 58 -21.07 -4.13 2.34
C ALA A 58 -21.17 -4.78 3.74
N LYS A 59 -21.26 -6.11 3.83
CA LYS A 59 -21.28 -6.86 5.08
C LYS A 59 -19.98 -6.72 5.87
N PHE A 60 -18.84 -6.55 5.19
CA PHE A 60 -17.54 -6.41 5.84
C PHE A 60 -17.37 -5.09 6.60
N THR A 61 -18.24 -4.12 6.36
CA THR A 61 -18.20 -2.79 7.00
C THR A 61 -19.47 -2.47 7.77
N GLU A 62 -20.45 -3.37 7.85
CA GLU A 62 -21.80 -3.08 8.36
C GLU A 62 -21.80 -2.55 9.80
N ASP A 63 -20.84 -3.01 10.62
CA ASP A 63 -20.73 -2.63 12.01
C ASP A 63 -19.94 -1.34 12.27
N TRP A 64 -19.31 -0.75 11.25
CA TRP A 64 -18.47 0.42 11.42
C TRP A 64 -19.25 1.64 11.90
N GLY A 65 -18.70 2.38 12.86
CA GLY A 65 -19.30 3.62 13.35
C GLY A 65 -19.46 4.68 12.25
N SER A 66 -18.56 4.74 11.27
CA SER A 66 -18.72 5.58 10.07
C SER A 66 -19.99 5.27 9.28
N ARG A 67 -20.31 3.99 9.07
CA ARG A 67 -21.55 3.58 8.37
C ARG A 67 -22.81 4.00 9.13
N LYS A 68 -22.74 4.06 10.46
CA LYS A 68 -23.85 4.42 11.34
C LYS A 68 -24.01 5.94 11.49
N ASN A 69 -22.91 6.67 11.56
CA ASN A 69 -22.91 8.07 12.02
C ASN A 69 -22.63 9.09 10.92
N TRP A 70 -21.85 8.72 9.90
CA TRP A 70 -21.45 9.64 8.82
C TRP A 70 -22.46 9.70 7.68
N VAL A 71 -23.50 8.88 7.74
CA VAL A 71 -24.50 8.73 6.70
C VAL A 71 -25.88 9.03 7.28
N THR A 72 -26.68 9.81 6.56
CA THR A 72 -28.07 10.09 6.89
C THR A 72 -28.97 8.89 6.54
N TRP A 73 -30.20 8.88 7.04
CA TRP A 73 -31.17 7.82 6.74
C TRP A 73 -31.49 7.68 5.25
N ASP A 74 -31.30 8.75 4.45
CA ASP A 74 -31.47 8.75 2.99
C ASP A 74 -30.17 8.44 2.22
N GLY A 75 -29.10 7.99 2.91
CA GLY A 75 -27.87 7.50 2.30
C GLY A 75 -26.85 8.57 1.90
N LYS A 76 -27.01 9.81 2.39
CA LYS A 76 -26.14 10.95 2.05
C LYS A 76 -25.14 11.26 3.16
N PRO A 77 -24.07 12.03 2.87
CA PRO A 77 -23.19 12.58 3.89
C PRO A 77 -23.95 13.29 5.02
N ASN A 78 -23.72 12.87 6.26
CA ASN A 78 -24.25 13.52 7.46
C ASN A 78 -23.35 14.69 7.89
N PHE A 79 -23.42 15.80 7.14
CA PHE A 79 -22.58 16.97 7.40
C PHE A 79 -22.78 17.56 8.80
N GLU A 80 -23.99 17.48 9.37
CA GLU A 80 -24.24 17.96 10.74
C GLU A 80 -23.41 17.17 11.76
N HIS A 81 -23.48 15.84 11.72
CA HIS A 81 -22.65 15.00 12.58
C HIS A 81 -21.16 15.24 12.34
N LEU A 82 -20.73 15.32 11.07
CA LEU A 82 -19.33 15.49 10.72
C LEU A 82 -18.77 16.82 11.23
N LEU A 83 -19.48 17.93 11.05
CA LEU A 83 -19.08 19.25 11.53
C LEU A 83 -19.06 19.31 13.06
N GLN A 84 -20.02 18.66 13.73
CA GLN A 84 -20.07 18.61 15.20
C GLN A 84 -18.91 17.82 15.82
N ASN A 85 -18.46 16.75 15.16
CA ASN A 85 -17.50 15.81 15.74
C ASN A 85 -16.06 15.99 15.22
N PHE A 86 -15.89 16.50 13.99
CA PHE A 86 -14.58 16.68 13.35
C PHE A 86 -14.25 18.14 13.04
N GLY A 87 -15.19 19.08 13.24
CA GLY A 87 -14.95 20.52 13.21
C GLY A 87 -14.42 21.02 11.86
N GLU A 88 -13.30 21.73 11.89
CA GLU A 88 -12.63 22.31 10.71
C GLU A 88 -11.61 21.36 10.05
N ALA A 89 -11.73 20.04 10.27
CA ALA A 89 -10.86 19.06 9.62
C ALA A 89 -10.88 19.22 8.09
N VAL A 90 -9.69 19.29 7.49
CA VAL A 90 -9.54 19.42 6.04
C VAL A 90 -9.59 18.03 5.40
N VAL A 91 -10.46 17.87 4.40
CA VAL A 91 -10.64 16.60 3.69
C VAL A 91 -10.37 16.78 2.19
N PRO A 92 -9.61 15.88 1.55
CA PRO A 92 -9.39 15.93 0.12
C PRO A 92 -10.68 15.63 -0.68
N VAL A 93 -10.98 16.50 -1.64
CA VAL A 93 -12.20 16.46 -2.48
C VAL A 93 -11.97 15.89 -3.88
N ALA A 94 -10.79 16.17 -4.45
CA ALA A 94 -10.42 15.80 -5.83
C ALA A 94 -8.90 15.66 -6.04
N ASN A 95 -8.08 16.22 -5.16
CA ASN A 95 -6.63 16.05 -5.21
C ASN A 95 -6.22 14.88 -4.31
N CYS A 96 -5.75 13.79 -4.89
CA CYS A 96 -5.28 12.61 -4.15
C CYS A 96 -3.79 12.67 -3.81
N ASP A 97 -3.08 13.72 -4.26
CA ASP A 97 -1.70 13.99 -3.84
C ASP A 97 -1.62 14.59 -2.44
N VAL A 98 -2.78 14.86 -1.80
CA VAL A 98 -2.86 15.51 -0.50
C VAL A 98 -3.60 14.61 0.49
N LYS A 99 -2.90 14.25 1.57
CA LYS A 99 -3.41 13.49 2.71
C LYS A 99 -3.76 14.45 3.85
N ASP A 100 -4.87 15.17 3.77
CA ASP A 100 -5.16 16.18 4.81
C ASP A 100 -5.90 15.60 6.03
N TRP A 101 -6.59 14.46 5.88
CA TRP A 101 -7.35 13.86 6.97
C TRP A 101 -6.77 12.53 7.45
N HIS A 102 -5.72 12.60 8.28
CA HIS A 102 -5.14 11.48 9.04
C HIS A 102 -6.06 11.06 10.19
N LEU A 103 -7.18 10.43 9.85
CA LEU A 103 -8.31 10.22 10.76
C LEU A 103 -7.90 9.48 12.04
N SER A 104 -7.17 8.37 11.91
CA SER A 104 -6.78 7.53 13.05
C SER A 104 -5.86 8.25 14.03
N ARG A 105 -5.02 9.18 13.53
CA ARG A 105 -4.12 9.99 14.35
C ARG A 105 -4.81 11.21 14.96
N ALA A 106 -5.64 11.90 14.18
CA ALA A 106 -6.29 13.13 14.60
C ALA A 106 -7.48 12.89 15.55
N PHE A 107 -8.16 11.75 15.42
CA PHE A 107 -9.39 11.43 16.14
C PHE A 107 -9.41 10.00 16.71
N PRO A 108 -8.42 9.61 17.55
CA PRO A 108 -8.26 8.23 18.02
C PRO A 108 -9.39 7.75 18.93
N GLU A 109 -10.13 8.66 19.56
CA GLU A 109 -11.25 8.37 20.46
C GLU A 109 -12.54 8.02 19.70
N HIS A 110 -12.60 8.28 18.39
CA HIS A 110 -13.80 8.04 17.59
C HIS A 110 -13.85 6.61 17.06
N ASP A 111 -14.95 5.93 17.35
CA ASP A 111 -15.29 4.66 16.69
C ASP A 111 -15.71 4.94 15.24
N VAL A 112 -14.73 4.93 14.33
CA VAL A 112 -14.98 5.16 12.90
C VAL A 112 -15.01 3.84 12.12
N TYR A 113 -14.00 3.01 12.29
CA TYR A 113 -13.88 1.71 11.64
C TYR A 113 -12.87 0.84 12.39
N THR A 114 -12.95 -0.46 12.17
CA THR A 114 -11.90 -1.42 12.56
C THR A 114 -11.28 -1.98 11.29
N THR A 115 -9.95 -1.97 11.18
CA THR A 115 -9.24 -2.54 10.02
C THR A 115 -9.55 -4.03 9.90
N PRO A 116 -10.15 -4.50 8.78
CA PRO A 116 -10.38 -5.92 8.55
C PRO A 116 -9.08 -6.72 8.57
N VAL A 117 -9.13 -7.97 9.05
CA VAL A 117 -7.96 -8.85 9.15
C VAL A 117 -7.23 -9.05 7.81
N TYR A 118 -7.94 -8.95 6.69
CA TYR A 118 -7.39 -9.04 5.32
C TYR A 118 -6.31 -7.99 5.05
N PHE A 119 -6.40 -6.83 5.71
CA PHE A 119 -5.51 -5.68 5.51
C PHE A 119 -4.61 -5.43 6.72
N SER A 120 -4.48 -6.40 7.63
CA SER A 120 -3.82 -6.19 8.92
C SER A 120 -2.30 -6.43 8.92
N SER A 121 -1.75 -7.03 7.86
CA SER A 121 -0.30 -7.05 7.62
C SER A 121 0.12 -5.75 6.96
N ASP A 122 0.13 -4.66 7.74
CA ASP A 122 0.28 -3.29 7.24
C ASP A 122 1.62 -2.70 7.66
N TRP A 123 2.69 -3.08 6.97
CA TRP A 123 4.04 -2.67 7.33
C TRP A 123 4.22 -1.15 7.23
N LEU A 124 3.48 -0.50 6.33
CA LEU A 124 3.56 0.94 6.13
C LEU A 124 3.09 1.67 7.38
N ASN A 125 1.87 1.38 7.83
CA ASN A 125 1.34 2.01 9.03
C ASN A 125 2.02 1.53 10.32
N GLU A 126 2.51 0.29 10.38
CA GLU A 126 3.36 -0.18 11.49
C GLU A 126 4.61 0.69 11.69
N TYR A 127 5.28 1.03 10.59
CA TYR A 127 6.46 1.89 10.63
C TYR A 127 6.11 3.31 11.05
N TRP A 128 5.09 3.91 10.43
CA TRP A 128 4.71 5.29 10.69
C TRP A 128 4.13 5.51 12.10
N ASP A 129 3.41 4.53 12.64
CA ASP A 129 3.00 4.51 14.05
C ASP A 129 4.21 4.47 14.99
N ALA A 130 5.23 3.67 14.66
CA ALA A 130 6.42 3.54 15.49
C ALA A 130 7.27 4.82 15.54
N VAL A 131 7.34 5.58 14.44
CA VAL A 131 8.06 6.87 14.40
C VAL A 131 7.18 8.07 14.75
N ALA A 132 5.86 7.89 14.84
CA ALA A 132 4.86 8.90 15.16
C ALA A 132 4.93 10.17 14.30
N VAL A 133 5.23 10.03 13.00
CA VAL A 133 5.38 11.17 12.06
C VAL A 133 4.18 11.32 11.12
N ASP A 134 3.68 10.23 10.55
CA ASP A 134 2.66 10.23 9.48
C ASP A 134 1.68 9.06 9.67
N ASP A 135 0.67 8.92 8.82
CA ASP A 135 -0.02 7.66 8.54
C ASP A 135 -0.49 7.59 7.07
N PHE A 136 -0.86 6.40 6.63
CA PHE A 136 -1.43 6.18 5.30
C PHE A 136 -2.88 5.69 5.45
N ARG A 137 -3.62 6.38 6.33
CA ARG A 137 -5.01 6.09 6.72
C ARG A 137 -5.84 7.37 6.65
N PHE A 138 -6.53 7.56 5.53
CA PHE A 138 -7.17 8.84 5.22
C PHE A 138 -8.60 8.70 4.72
N VAL A 139 -9.32 9.81 4.79
CA VAL A 139 -10.71 9.93 4.31
C VAL A 139 -10.73 10.77 3.04
N TYR A 140 -11.49 10.33 2.04
CA TYR A 140 -11.87 11.16 0.91
C TYR A 140 -13.34 11.55 1.01
N MET A 141 -13.64 12.80 0.64
CA MET A 141 -15.01 13.29 0.57
C MET A 141 -15.18 14.17 -0.67
N GLY A 142 -15.93 13.68 -1.66
CA GLY A 142 -16.08 14.34 -2.95
C GLY A 142 -17.53 14.51 -3.38
N PRO A 143 -17.94 15.65 -3.96
CA PRO A 143 -19.26 15.79 -4.54
C PRO A 143 -19.37 14.95 -5.81
N LYS A 144 -20.60 14.66 -6.21
CA LYS A 144 -20.89 14.03 -7.50
C LYS A 144 -20.18 14.75 -8.66
N GLY A 145 -19.51 13.97 -9.49
CA GLY A 145 -18.76 14.45 -10.65
C GLY A 145 -17.32 14.85 -10.34
N SER A 146 -16.89 14.84 -9.08
CA SER A 146 -15.45 14.90 -8.79
C SER A 146 -14.78 13.57 -9.15
N TRP A 147 -13.49 13.63 -9.47
CA TRP A 147 -12.73 12.48 -9.93
C TRP A 147 -11.26 12.64 -9.59
N THR A 148 -10.56 11.51 -9.51
CA THR A 148 -9.14 11.40 -9.24
C THR A 148 -8.42 11.01 -10.53
N PRO A 149 -7.38 11.75 -10.95
CA PRO A 149 -6.57 11.46 -12.13
C PRO A 149 -5.95 10.07 -12.17
N PHE A 150 -5.50 9.66 -13.34
CA PHE A 150 -4.83 8.38 -13.53
C PHE A 150 -3.49 8.33 -12.79
N HIS A 151 -3.37 7.43 -11.83
CA HIS A 151 -2.19 7.29 -10.97
C HIS A 151 -2.06 5.85 -10.47
N ALA A 152 -0.93 5.52 -9.85
CA ALA A 152 -0.84 4.35 -8.97
C ALA A 152 -0.48 4.83 -7.57
N ASP A 153 -0.82 4.01 -6.58
CA ASP A 153 -0.56 4.34 -5.19
C ASP A 153 0.94 4.51 -4.88
N VAL A 154 1.21 5.41 -3.93
CA VAL A 154 2.53 5.68 -3.32
C VAL A 154 3.29 4.41 -2.99
N PHE A 155 4.61 4.42 -3.20
CA PHE A 155 5.49 3.25 -3.00
C PHE A 155 5.12 2.00 -3.82
N ARG A 156 4.21 2.13 -4.81
CA ARG A 156 3.55 0.97 -5.43
C ARG A 156 2.90 0.06 -4.39
N SER A 157 2.40 0.64 -3.31
CA SER A 157 1.72 -0.06 -2.23
C SER A 157 0.46 -0.78 -2.71
N TYR A 158 -0.08 -1.65 -1.87
CA TYR A 158 -1.48 -2.02 -1.96
C TYR A 158 -2.34 -0.87 -1.45
N SER A 159 -3.60 -0.84 -1.89
CA SER A 159 -4.58 0.10 -1.37
C SER A 159 -5.95 -0.56 -1.22
N TRP A 160 -6.72 -0.09 -0.24
CA TRP A 160 -8.13 -0.47 -0.12
C TRP A 160 -8.95 0.79 0.10
N SER A 161 -10.13 0.84 -0.52
CA SER A 161 -11.08 1.95 -0.37
C SER A 161 -12.42 1.39 0.03
N ALA A 162 -12.87 1.69 1.25
CA ALA A 162 -14.22 1.40 1.71
C ALA A 162 -15.11 2.62 1.44
N ASN A 163 -16.12 2.45 0.59
CA ASN A 163 -17.03 3.52 0.24
C ASN A 163 -18.13 3.64 1.29
N VAL A 164 -18.06 4.63 2.18
CA VAL A 164 -19.01 4.77 3.30
C VAL A 164 -20.40 5.15 2.81
N CYS A 165 -20.48 6.07 1.84
CA CYS A 165 -21.71 6.44 1.14
C CYS A 165 -21.42 6.91 -0.29
N GLY A 166 -22.45 7.00 -1.13
CA GLY A 166 -22.34 7.37 -2.54
C GLY A 166 -21.94 6.18 -3.42
N ARG A 167 -21.46 6.47 -4.64
CA ARG A 167 -21.08 5.46 -5.63
C ARG A 167 -19.86 5.89 -6.42
N LYS A 168 -18.91 4.98 -6.61
CA LYS A 168 -17.67 5.24 -7.37
C LYS A 168 -17.57 4.36 -8.61
N LYS A 169 -16.98 4.91 -9.68
CA LYS A 169 -16.54 4.17 -10.85
C LYS A 169 -15.02 4.16 -10.89
N TRP A 170 -14.42 2.99 -10.93
CA TRP A 170 -12.98 2.81 -11.07
C TRP A 170 -12.65 2.28 -12.45
N LEU A 171 -11.57 2.80 -13.03
CA LEU A 171 -10.94 2.31 -14.26
C LEU A 171 -9.55 1.81 -13.89
N LEU A 172 -9.35 0.49 -13.86
CA LEU A 172 -8.11 -0.13 -13.41
C LEU A 172 -7.32 -0.71 -14.58
N TYR A 173 -6.03 -0.45 -14.62
CA TYR A 173 -5.09 -1.04 -15.55
C TYR A 173 -4.12 -1.95 -14.80
N PRO A 174 -4.01 -3.23 -15.18
CA PRO A 174 -3.01 -4.14 -14.63
C PRO A 174 -1.60 -3.56 -14.72
N ALA A 175 -0.77 -3.79 -13.69
CA ALA A 175 0.62 -3.32 -13.67
C ALA A 175 1.37 -3.68 -14.97
N GLY A 176 2.03 -2.69 -15.57
CA GLY A 176 2.69 -2.76 -16.87
C GLY A 176 1.84 -2.29 -18.05
N GLN A 177 0.51 -2.22 -17.93
CA GLN A 177 -0.35 -1.69 -19.01
C GLN A 177 -0.18 -0.18 -19.20
N GLU A 178 0.21 0.54 -18.15
CA GLU A 178 0.51 1.97 -18.20
C GLU A 178 1.60 2.32 -19.22
N GLU A 179 2.52 1.40 -19.52
CA GLU A 179 3.58 1.61 -20.51
C GLU A 179 3.05 1.80 -21.93
N PHE A 180 1.86 1.28 -22.22
CA PHE A 180 1.16 1.48 -23.49
C PHE A 180 0.34 2.77 -23.51
N LEU A 181 0.07 3.34 -22.34
CA LEU A 181 -0.67 4.59 -22.18
C LEU A 181 0.23 5.82 -22.16
N LYS A 182 1.56 5.66 -22.13
CA LYS A 182 2.49 6.79 -22.16
C LYS A 182 2.41 7.58 -23.47
N ASP A 183 2.48 8.90 -23.35
CA ASP A 183 2.63 9.79 -24.49
C ASP A 183 4.02 9.64 -25.13
N ARG A 184 4.24 10.33 -26.25
CA ARG A 184 5.53 10.34 -26.97
C ARG A 184 6.71 10.90 -26.15
N HIS A 185 6.45 11.56 -25.03
CA HIS A 185 7.44 12.11 -24.11
C HIS A 185 7.68 11.19 -22.90
N GLY A 186 6.94 10.09 -22.79
CA GLY A 186 7.04 9.13 -21.68
C GLY A 186 6.13 9.45 -20.49
N ASN A 187 5.27 10.46 -20.58
CA ASN A 187 4.35 10.85 -19.52
C ASN A 187 3.08 10.01 -19.55
N LEU A 188 2.54 9.71 -18.37
CA LEU A 188 1.22 9.08 -18.24
C LEU A 188 0.10 10.09 -18.57
N PRO A 189 -1.05 9.62 -19.09
CA PRO A 189 -2.19 10.49 -19.33
C PRO A 189 -2.78 10.96 -17.99
N PHE A 190 -3.28 12.20 -17.95
CA PHE A 190 -4.00 12.70 -16.79
C PHE A 190 -5.40 12.10 -16.69
N ASP A 191 -6.09 11.95 -17.83
CA ASP A 191 -7.42 11.36 -17.96
C ASP A 191 -7.40 10.20 -18.95
N VAL A 192 -7.59 8.96 -18.47
CA VAL A 192 -7.63 7.76 -19.32
C VAL A 192 -8.90 7.62 -20.16
N THR A 193 -9.83 8.56 -20.04
CA THR A 193 -11.06 8.63 -20.85
C THR A 193 -11.00 9.68 -21.95
N ALA A 194 -9.92 10.46 -21.99
CA ALA A 194 -9.74 11.54 -22.95
C ALA A 194 -9.65 11.01 -24.40
N PRO A 195 -10.26 11.72 -25.37
CA PRO A 195 -10.33 11.25 -26.77
C PRO A 195 -8.98 11.25 -27.48
N ASP A 196 -8.01 12.03 -27.00
CA ASP A 196 -6.66 12.17 -27.53
C ASP A 196 -5.80 10.92 -27.33
N LEU A 197 -6.14 10.03 -26.39
CA LEU A 197 -5.52 8.71 -26.26
C LEU A 197 -5.51 7.91 -27.56
N ARG A 198 -6.49 8.13 -28.44
CA ARG A 198 -6.58 7.47 -29.75
C ARG A 198 -5.70 8.10 -30.82
N ASP A 199 -5.13 9.28 -30.57
CA ASP A 199 -4.20 9.93 -31.47
C ASP A 199 -2.81 9.31 -31.36
N LYS A 200 -2.46 8.48 -32.35
CA LYS A 200 -1.15 7.80 -32.44
C LYS A 200 0.06 8.75 -32.48
N ARG A 201 -0.14 10.04 -32.76
CA ARG A 201 0.93 11.04 -32.74
C ARG A 201 1.25 11.48 -31.31
N ILE A 202 0.27 11.39 -30.40
CA ILE A 202 0.41 11.72 -28.98
C ILE A 202 0.71 10.44 -28.20
N TYR A 203 -0.10 9.39 -28.39
CA TYR A 203 -0.01 8.11 -27.70
C TYR A 203 0.31 6.97 -28.69
N PRO A 204 1.57 6.80 -29.08
CA PRO A 204 1.96 5.89 -30.16
C PRO A 204 1.69 4.41 -29.86
N ARG A 205 1.60 4.04 -28.58
CA ARG A 205 1.44 2.65 -28.12
C ARG A 205 0.03 2.32 -27.62
N TYR A 206 -0.91 3.27 -27.60
CA TYR A 206 -2.24 3.07 -27.01
C TYR A 206 -3.00 1.88 -27.61
N SER A 207 -2.86 1.64 -28.93
CA SER A 207 -3.53 0.50 -29.58
C SER A 207 -3.02 -0.89 -29.15
N GLN A 208 -1.96 -0.95 -28.34
CA GLN A 208 -1.43 -2.18 -27.74
C GLN A 208 -1.96 -2.40 -26.32
N SER A 209 -2.59 -1.38 -25.73
CA SER A 209 -3.18 -1.44 -24.39
C SER A 209 -4.47 -2.26 -24.40
N GLN A 210 -4.74 -2.94 -23.29
CA GLN A 210 -6.04 -3.53 -23.02
C GLN A 210 -7.01 -2.46 -22.48
N PRO A 211 -8.33 -2.62 -22.68
CA PRO A 211 -9.30 -1.76 -22.01
C PRO A 211 -9.14 -1.85 -20.48
N PRO A 212 -9.50 -0.78 -19.73
CA PRO A 212 -9.47 -0.84 -18.28
C PRO A 212 -10.50 -1.84 -17.77
N LEU A 213 -10.18 -2.46 -16.65
CA LEU A 213 -11.13 -3.18 -15.84
C LEU A 213 -12.03 -2.15 -15.12
N GLU A 214 -13.32 -2.21 -15.38
CA GLU A 214 -14.29 -1.27 -14.81
C GLU A 214 -14.92 -1.85 -13.54
N ILE A 215 -14.84 -1.12 -12.43
CA ILE A 215 -15.54 -1.45 -11.18
C ILE A 215 -16.56 -0.36 -10.86
N LEU A 216 -17.80 -0.76 -10.61
CA LEU A 216 -18.79 0.09 -9.94
C LEU A 216 -18.82 -0.32 -8.47
N GLN A 217 -18.41 0.59 -7.59
CA GLN A 217 -18.37 0.38 -6.16
C GLN A 217 -19.57 1.07 -5.51
N GLU A 218 -20.41 0.30 -4.84
CA GLU A 218 -21.60 0.75 -4.13
C GLU A 218 -21.28 1.16 -2.68
N ALA A 219 -22.26 1.72 -1.98
CA ALA A 219 -22.12 2.09 -0.58
C ALA A 219 -21.92 0.86 0.31
N GLY A 220 -20.90 0.94 1.17
CA GLY A 220 -20.45 -0.09 2.10
C GLY A 220 -19.36 -1.02 1.57
N GLU A 221 -19.18 -1.10 0.25
CA GLU A 221 -18.23 -2.04 -0.35
C GLU A 221 -16.78 -1.59 -0.19
N ILE A 222 -15.86 -2.54 -0.14
CA ILE A 222 -14.41 -2.28 -0.13
C ILE A 222 -13.81 -2.76 -1.45
N VAL A 223 -13.12 -1.88 -2.17
CA VAL A 223 -12.31 -2.28 -3.33
C VAL A 223 -10.87 -2.48 -2.86
N PHE A 224 -10.28 -3.63 -3.19
CA PHE A 224 -8.84 -3.88 -3.07
C PHE A 224 -8.13 -3.52 -4.39
N ILE A 225 -7.15 -2.62 -4.29
CA ILE A 225 -6.28 -2.19 -5.38
C ILE A 225 -4.91 -2.85 -5.21
N PRO A 226 -4.48 -3.70 -6.16
CA PRO A 226 -3.20 -4.38 -6.04
C PRO A 226 -2.00 -3.48 -6.36
N SER A 227 -0.81 -3.94 -6.00
CA SER A 227 0.44 -3.20 -6.11
C SER A 227 0.76 -2.86 -7.57
N GLY A 228 1.01 -1.57 -7.83
CA GLY A 228 1.37 -1.06 -9.15
C GLY A 228 0.23 -0.95 -10.16
N TRP A 229 -1.01 -1.23 -9.76
CA TRP A 229 -2.18 -1.06 -10.62
C TRP A 229 -2.52 0.41 -10.75
N HIS A 230 -2.34 0.95 -11.96
CA HIS A 230 -2.72 2.33 -12.24
C HIS A 230 -4.22 2.42 -12.42
N HIS A 231 -4.84 3.46 -11.88
CA HIS A 231 -6.28 3.59 -11.85
C HIS A 231 -6.74 5.05 -11.85
N GLN A 232 -7.98 5.25 -12.31
CA GLN A 232 -8.70 6.53 -12.29
C GLN A 232 -10.07 6.31 -11.64
N VAL A 233 -10.53 7.25 -10.82
CA VAL A 233 -11.75 7.09 -10.01
C VAL A 233 -12.70 8.25 -10.21
N HIS A 234 -13.99 7.97 -10.43
CA HIS A 234 -15.04 8.99 -10.57
C HIS A 234 -16.11 8.80 -9.51
N ASN A 235 -16.46 9.87 -8.80
CA ASN A 235 -17.60 9.89 -7.89
C ASN A 235 -18.89 10.11 -8.69
N LEU A 236 -19.74 9.09 -8.75
CA LEU A 236 -21.03 9.14 -9.45
C LEU A 236 -22.13 9.79 -8.60
N GLU A 237 -21.89 9.91 -7.30
CA GLU A 237 -22.74 10.53 -6.27
C GLU A 237 -21.86 11.25 -5.22
N ASP A 238 -22.47 12.04 -4.34
CA ASP A 238 -21.75 12.62 -3.20
C ASP A 238 -21.23 11.50 -2.31
N THR A 239 -19.93 11.46 -2.11
CA THR A 239 -19.23 10.25 -1.65
C THR A 239 -18.32 10.56 -0.48
N ILE A 240 -18.32 9.65 0.51
CA ILE A 240 -17.30 9.57 1.56
C ILE A 240 -16.66 8.19 1.47
N SER A 241 -15.33 8.11 1.49
CA SER A 241 -14.63 6.83 1.58
C SER A 241 -13.48 6.87 2.58
N ILE A 242 -13.19 5.72 3.17
CA ILE A 242 -12.02 5.48 4.01
C ILE A 242 -11.02 4.69 3.18
N ASN A 243 -9.77 5.14 3.17
CA ASN A 243 -8.72 4.63 2.32
C ASN A 243 -7.44 4.34 3.11
N HIS A 244 -6.82 3.20 2.81
CA HIS A 244 -5.54 2.81 3.38
C HIS A 244 -4.57 2.43 2.29
N ASN A 245 -3.33 2.89 2.37
CA ASN A 245 -2.23 2.29 1.67
C ASN A 245 -1.43 1.40 2.61
N TRP A 246 -0.99 0.24 2.12
CA TRP A 246 -0.10 -0.63 2.88
C TRP A 246 0.89 -1.40 2.03
N VAL A 247 2.01 -1.76 2.66
CA VAL A 247 3.04 -2.64 2.12
C VAL A 247 3.12 -3.86 3.03
N ASN A 248 3.48 -5.01 2.49
CA ASN A 248 3.76 -6.22 3.26
C ASN A 248 4.82 -7.10 2.59
N GLY A 249 5.02 -8.32 3.10
CA GLY A 249 6.00 -9.26 2.56
C GLY A 249 5.80 -9.62 1.09
N CYS A 250 4.59 -9.48 0.55
CA CYS A 250 4.28 -9.77 -0.86
C CYS A 250 4.86 -8.70 -1.80
N ASN A 251 4.79 -7.41 -1.43
CA ASN A 251 5.14 -6.29 -2.32
C ASN A 251 6.31 -5.41 -1.83
N VAL A 252 6.93 -5.69 -0.68
CA VAL A 252 8.10 -4.92 -0.20
C VAL A 252 9.26 -4.88 -1.19
N ALA A 253 9.45 -5.93 -1.99
CA ALA A 253 10.46 -5.93 -3.06
C ALA A 253 10.09 -4.96 -4.19
N VAL A 254 8.80 -4.78 -4.48
CA VAL A 254 8.31 -3.82 -5.48
C VAL A 254 8.56 -2.40 -4.98
N MET A 255 8.29 -2.12 -3.70
CA MET A 255 8.65 -0.84 -3.06
C MET A 255 10.15 -0.58 -3.16
N TRP A 256 11.00 -1.59 -2.91
CA TRP A 256 12.45 -1.44 -3.05
C TRP A 256 12.89 -1.16 -4.50
N CYS A 257 12.29 -1.81 -5.49
CA CYS A 257 12.53 -1.49 -6.91
C CYS A 257 12.12 -0.06 -7.24
N PHE A 258 10.95 0.38 -6.79
CA PHE A 258 10.48 1.75 -6.96
C PHE A 258 11.48 2.76 -6.38
N LEU A 259 11.96 2.56 -5.16
CA LEU A 259 12.95 3.46 -4.54
C LEU A 259 14.26 3.53 -5.35
N GLN A 260 14.71 2.42 -5.93
CA GLN A 260 15.89 2.43 -6.80
C GLN A 260 15.65 3.21 -8.10
N ASP A 261 14.48 3.04 -8.72
CA ASP A 261 14.11 3.75 -9.93
C ASP A 261 14.00 5.27 -9.68
N GLU A 262 13.45 5.68 -8.54
CA GLU A 262 13.33 7.07 -8.12
C GLU A 262 14.71 7.70 -7.83
N LEU A 263 15.60 7.00 -7.13
CA LEU A 263 16.96 7.49 -6.94
C LEU A 263 17.68 7.64 -8.30
N ALA A 264 17.53 6.67 -9.19
CA ALA A 264 18.11 6.73 -10.52
C ALA A 264 17.52 7.87 -11.36
N ALA A 265 16.23 8.20 -11.20
CA ALA A 265 15.61 9.36 -11.83
C ALA A 265 16.21 10.66 -11.32
N VAL A 266 16.30 10.84 -10.00
CA VAL A 266 16.96 12.01 -9.39
C VAL A 266 18.38 12.17 -9.89
N GLN A 267 19.17 11.08 -9.88
CA GLN A 267 20.54 11.06 -10.36
C GLN A 267 20.67 11.48 -11.83
N ARG A 268 19.72 11.10 -12.69
CA ARG A 268 19.68 11.55 -14.09
C ARG A 268 19.37 13.04 -14.21
N GLU A 269 18.37 13.53 -13.46
CA GLU A 269 17.94 14.93 -13.52
C GLU A 269 19.03 15.90 -13.06
N ILE A 270 19.81 15.54 -12.04
CA ILE A 270 20.89 16.40 -11.51
C ILE A 270 22.30 15.93 -11.89
N SER A 271 22.43 15.14 -12.95
CA SER A 271 23.71 14.51 -13.33
C SER A 271 24.82 15.52 -13.66
N GLN A 272 24.46 16.69 -14.19
CA GLN A 272 25.41 17.76 -14.53
C GLN A 272 26.16 18.32 -13.31
N TRP A 273 25.63 18.11 -12.10
CA TRP A 273 26.20 18.59 -10.85
C TRP A 273 27.09 17.54 -10.16
N LYS A 274 27.26 16.35 -10.75
CA LYS A 274 27.98 15.24 -10.12
C LYS A 274 29.45 15.52 -9.82
N ASP A 275 30.17 16.04 -10.82
CA ASP A 275 31.60 16.35 -10.68
C ASP A 275 31.88 17.62 -9.82
N PRO A 276 31.10 18.71 -9.91
CA PRO A 276 31.35 19.90 -9.10
C PRO A 276 30.84 19.82 -7.65
N MET A 277 30.17 18.73 -7.23
CA MET A 277 29.53 18.59 -5.93
C MET A 277 30.05 17.35 -5.18
N ASP A 278 30.91 17.55 -4.18
CA ASP A 278 31.56 16.46 -3.43
C ASP A 278 30.56 15.54 -2.70
N ASP A 279 29.40 16.07 -2.30
CA ASP A 279 28.34 15.35 -1.58
C ASP A 279 27.13 15.00 -2.48
N TRP A 280 27.32 14.95 -3.81
CA TRP A 280 26.24 14.74 -4.78
C TRP A 280 25.32 13.55 -4.46
N HIS A 281 25.87 12.44 -3.96
CA HIS A 281 25.10 11.27 -3.56
C HIS A 281 24.14 11.57 -2.39
N LEU A 282 24.55 12.40 -1.42
CA LEU A 282 23.70 12.81 -0.30
C LEU A 282 22.61 13.77 -0.78
N GLN A 283 22.93 14.66 -1.73
CA GLN A 283 21.93 15.53 -2.34
C GLN A 283 20.90 14.73 -3.14
N CYS A 284 21.31 13.66 -3.84
CA CYS A 284 20.37 12.75 -4.48
C CYS A 284 19.41 12.10 -3.47
N GLN A 285 19.90 11.64 -2.31
CA GLN A 285 19.05 11.07 -1.26
C GLN A 285 18.08 12.13 -0.68
N LEU A 286 18.55 13.37 -0.49
CA LEU A 286 17.71 14.47 0.01
C LEU A 286 16.55 14.79 -0.96
N ILE A 287 16.86 14.91 -2.26
CA ILE A 287 15.84 15.16 -3.29
C ILE A 287 14.88 13.98 -3.38
N MET A 288 15.39 12.75 -3.43
CA MET A 288 14.59 11.54 -3.46
C MET A 288 13.62 11.47 -2.26
N LYS A 289 14.11 11.80 -1.06
CA LYS A 289 13.26 11.87 0.14
C LYS A 289 12.16 12.90 0.00
N SER A 290 12.44 14.06 -0.60
CA SER A 290 11.42 15.08 -0.84
C SER A 290 10.37 14.64 -1.86
N CYS A 291 10.74 13.79 -2.82
CA CYS A 291 9.82 13.27 -3.84
C CYS A 291 9.01 12.07 -3.36
N THR A 292 9.62 11.17 -2.59
CA THR A 292 9.04 9.86 -2.25
C THR A 292 8.63 9.74 -0.78
N GLY A 293 9.08 10.64 0.09
CA GLY A 293 8.82 10.62 1.53
C GLY A 293 9.88 9.90 2.37
N ILE A 294 10.74 9.05 1.78
CA ILE A 294 11.81 8.34 2.49
C ILE A 294 13.10 8.27 1.66
N ASP A 295 14.24 8.25 2.34
CA ASP A 295 15.53 7.89 1.74
C ASP A 295 15.90 6.41 1.99
N TYR A 296 17.06 5.97 1.51
CA TYR A 296 17.50 4.58 1.73
C TYR A 296 17.78 4.23 3.20
N LYS A 297 18.20 5.19 4.04
CA LYS A 297 18.40 4.94 5.48
C LYS A 297 17.07 4.79 6.19
N GLU A 298 16.07 5.58 5.81
CA GLU A 298 14.71 5.44 6.31
C GLU A 298 14.07 4.14 5.82
N PHE A 299 14.35 3.70 4.59
CA PHE A 299 13.94 2.37 4.14
C PHE A 299 14.60 1.24 4.93
N TYR A 300 15.88 1.38 5.32
CA TYR A 300 16.50 0.45 6.27
C TYR A 300 15.75 0.44 7.62
N ASN A 301 15.44 1.62 8.18
CA ASN A 301 14.70 1.72 9.44
C ASN A 301 13.29 1.13 9.35
N PHE A 302 12.63 1.29 8.20
CA PHE A 302 11.38 0.62 7.88
C PHE A 302 11.52 -0.90 8.00
N LEU A 303 12.49 -1.52 7.30
CA LEU A 303 12.74 -2.96 7.38
C LEU A 303 13.09 -3.42 8.80
N LYS A 304 13.87 -2.62 9.54
CA LYS A 304 14.25 -2.87 10.93
C LYS A 304 13.03 -2.92 11.86
N VAL A 305 12.14 -1.93 11.80
CA VAL A 305 10.94 -1.89 12.65
C VAL A 305 10.08 -3.13 12.44
N ILE A 306 9.87 -3.51 11.17
CA ILE A 306 9.10 -4.72 10.84
C ILE A 306 9.80 -5.96 11.37
N ALA A 307 11.10 -6.11 11.12
CA ALA A 307 11.92 -7.22 11.62
C ALA A 307 11.77 -7.40 13.14
N GLU A 308 11.98 -6.33 13.91
CA GLU A 308 11.90 -6.36 15.37
C GLU A 308 10.48 -6.70 15.87
N ASN A 309 9.45 -6.16 15.23
CA ASN A 309 8.07 -6.52 15.54
C ASN A 309 7.79 -8.01 15.31
N ARG A 310 8.26 -8.58 14.20
CA ARG A 310 8.07 -10.01 13.90
C ARG A 310 8.88 -10.91 14.83
N ILE A 311 10.13 -10.57 15.15
CA ILE A 311 10.94 -11.30 16.13
C ILE A 311 10.23 -11.31 17.48
N SER A 312 9.70 -10.17 17.93
CA SER A 312 8.95 -10.10 19.19
C SER A 312 7.71 -11.01 19.21
N VAL A 313 7.03 -11.20 18.07
CA VAL A 313 5.90 -12.15 17.95
C VAL A 313 6.38 -13.59 18.07
N LEU A 314 7.54 -13.93 17.50
CA LEU A 314 8.12 -15.28 17.59
C LEU A 314 8.61 -15.61 19.01
N GLU A 315 9.20 -14.63 19.71
CA GLU A 315 9.76 -14.82 21.05
C GLU A 315 8.68 -14.93 22.14
N LYS A 316 7.57 -14.20 22.01
CA LYS A 316 6.57 -14.11 23.10
C LYS A 316 5.64 -15.31 23.20
N GLY A 317 5.52 -16.16 22.18
CA GLY A 317 4.47 -17.19 22.13
C GLY A 317 3.07 -16.58 22.23
N LEU A 318 2.01 -17.37 22.04
CA LEU A 318 0.63 -16.88 22.07
C LEU A 318 0.08 -16.59 23.50
N ASP A 319 0.93 -16.63 24.53
CA ASP A 319 0.50 -16.82 25.93
C ASP A 319 0.44 -15.55 26.80
N GLU A 320 0.59 -14.34 26.23
CA GLU A 320 0.28 -13.12 26.97
C GLU A 320 -0.62 -12.18 26.16
N GLU A 321 -1.89 -12.07 26.59
CA GLU A 321 -2.70 -10.86 26.43
C GLU A 321 -2.01 -9.70 27.17
N SER A 322 -0.85 -9.27 26.67
CA SER A 322 -0.21 -8.07 27.17
C SER A 322 -1.00 -6.88 26.63
N SER A 323 -1.49 -6.06 27.57
CA SER A 323 -2.15 -4.78 27.39
C SER A 323 -1.24 -3.74 26.72
N SER A 324 -0.77 -4.02 25.50
CA SER A 324 0.05 -3.09 24.74
C SER A 324 -0.86 -2.16 23.95
N GLN A 325 -0.74 -0.87 24.20
CA GLN A 325 -1.42 0.24 23.51
C GLN A 325 -1.04 0.37 22.03
N ASN A 326 -0.52 -0.69 21.39
CA ASN A 326 0.03 -0.67 20.04
C ASN A 326 -0.77 -1.64 19.15
N ASN A 327 -1.83 -1.13 18.52
CA ASN A 327 -2.81 -1.88 17.71
C ASN A 327 -2.15 -2.74 16.61
N SER A 328 -1.01 -2.30 16.08
CA SER A 328 -0.19 -3.02 15.10
C SER A 328 0.31 -4.39 15.57
N LYS A 329 0.77 -4.50 16.83
CA LYS A 329 1.32 -5.75 17.38
C LYS A 329 0.22 -6.79 17.61
N ALA A 330 -0.95 -6.37 18.04
CA ALA A 330 -2.12 -7.25 18.19
C ALA A 330 -2.61 -7.79 16.83
N ALA A 331 -2.62 -6.92 15.81
CA ALA A 331 -2.99 -7.30 14.45
C ALA A 331 -2.09 -8.39 13.86
N ILE A 332 -0.76 -8.28 14.01
CA ILE A 332 0.17 -9.30 13.50
C ILE A 332 0.12 -10.61 14.30
N SER A 333 -0.04 -10.55 15.63
CA SER A 333 -0.21 -11.75 16.46
C SER A 333 -1.41 -12.59 16.00
N THR A 334 -2.48 -11.93 15.53
CA THR A 334 -3.67 -12.58 14.97
C THR A 334 -3.37 -13.37 13.68
N LEU A 335 -2.39 -12.92 12.88
CA LEU A 335 -1.98 -13.61 11.64
C LEU A 335 -1.09 -14.85 11.92
N GLY A 336 -0.51 -14.93 13.12
CA GLY A 336 0.18 -16.09 13.65
C GLY A 336 1.64 -16.25 13.20
N MET A 337 2.33 -17.18 13.87
CA MET A 337 3.78 -17.42 13.73
C MET A 337 4.25 -17.65 12.29
N LEU A 338 3.51 -18.43 11.49
CA LEU A 338 3.88 -18.69 10.09
C LEU A 338 3.88 -17.42 9.23
N HIS A 339 2.99 -16.47 9.54
CA HIS A 339 3.00 -15.17 8.87
C HIS A 339 4.24 -14.36 9.26
N ALA A 340 4.60 -14.35 10.55
CA ALA A 340 5.80 -13.67 11.00
C ALA A 340 7.07 -14.24 10.35
N VAL A 341 7.18 -15.58 10.25
CA VAL A 341 8.29 -16.23 9.54
C VAL A 341 8.30 -15.88 8.05
N PHE A 342 7.13 -15.83 7.40
CA PHE A 342 7.04 -15.39 6.00
C PHE A 342 7.58 -13.96 5.85
N ASP A 343 7.10 -13.02 6.68
CA ASP A 343 7.52 -11.62 6.65
C ASP A 343 9.04 -11.49 6.87
N LEU A 344 9.60 -12.21 7.86
CA LEU A 344 11.05 -12.21 8.10
C LEU A 344 11.86 -12.71 6.90
N LYS A 345 11.42 -13.79 6.24
CA LYS A 345 12.09 -14.27 5.01
C LYS A 345 12.09 -13.23 3.90
N ARG A 346 11.00 -12.46 3.77
CA ARG A 346 10.89 -11.38 2.79
C ARG A 346 11.78 -10.20 3.17
N THR A 347 11.84 -9.84 4.45
CA THR A 347 12.75 -8.82 4.98
C THR A 347 14.21 -9.17 4.75
N VAL A 348 14.64 -10.41 5.04
CA VAL A 348 16.02 -10.88 4.75
C VAL A 348 16.35 -10.68 3.29
N LYS A 349 15.47 -11.12 2.37
CA LYS A 349 15.70 -11.00 0.92
C LYS A 349 15.92 -9.55 0.47
N VAL A 350 15.06 -8.62 0.94
CA VAL A 350 15.15 -7.21 0.56
C VAL A 350 16.31 -6.52 1.26
N LEU A 351 16.54 -6.78 2.54
CA LEU A 351 17.66 -6.22 3.29
C LEU A 351 19.01 -6.67 2.71
N SER A 352 19.14 -7.93 2.28
CA SER A 352 20.35 -8.38 1.55
C SER A 352 20.55 -7.61 0.24
N SER A 353 19.47 -7.30 -0.49
CA SER A 353 19.55 -6.49 -1.70
C SER A 353 19.92 -5.04 -1.41
N LEU A 354 19.38 -4.44 -0.35
CA LEU A 354 19.72 -3.10 0.10
C LEU A 354 21.20 -3.02 0.52
N SER A 355 21.67 -3.96 1.34
CA SER A 355 23.07 -4.06 1.77
C SER A 355 24.05 -4.34 0.61
N ALA A 356 23.55 -4.90 -0.51
CA ALA A 356 24.34 -5.10 -1.73
C ALA A 356 24.37 -3.88 -2.65
N ASN A 357 23.45 -2.92 -2.49
CA ASN A 357 23.30 -1.78 -3.37
C ASN A 357 24.46 -0.77 -3.19
N GLU A 358 25.03 -0.31 -4.31
CA GLU A 358 26.19 0.58 -4.28
C GLU A 358 25.88 1.96 -3.69
N ASP A 359 24.72 2.54 -4.01
CA ASP A 359 24.35 3.86 -3.49
C ASP A 359 24.11 3.81 -1.98
N PHE A 360 23.52 2.73 -1.47
CA PHE A 360 23.37 2.53 -0.02
C PHE A 360 24.73 2.41 0.69
N ARG A 361 25.67 1.64 0.13
CA ARG A 361 27.02 1.46 0.69
C ARG A 361 27.86 2.73 0.72
N ARG A 362 27.52 3.74 -0.09
CA ARG A 362 28.18 5.06 -0.07
C ARG A 362 27.69 5.94 1.08
N LEU A 363 26.57 5.60 1.71
CA LEU A 363 26.04 6.38 2.83
C LEU A 363 26.81 6.09 4.12
N ASP A 364 26.80 7.03 5.05
CA ASP A 364 27.33 6.80 6.40
C ASP A 364 26.40 5.88 7.20
N LEU A 365 26.74 4.59 7.27
CA LEU A 365 25.96 3.58 7.96
C LEU A 365 26.25 3.51 9.47
N THR A 366 27.20 4.29 10.00
CA THR A 366 27.54 4.26 11.43
C THR A 366 26.40 4.74 12.34
N SER A 367 25.50 5.56 11.78
CA SER A 367 24.27 6.01 12.42
C SER A 367 23.18 4.92 12.54
N LEU A 368 23.32 3.79 11.84
CA LEU A 368 22.34 2.71 11.86
C LEU A 368 22.63 1.76 13.03
N SER A 369 21.60 1.48 13.83
CA SER A 369 21.68 0.53 14.94
C SER A 369 20.45 -0.36 14.93
N PRO A 370 20.58 -1.71 14.86
CA PRO A 370 21.84 -2.44 14.59
C PRO A 370 22.45 -2.11 13.22
N SER A 371 23.65 -2.62 12.90
CA SER A 371 24.14 -2.53 11.52
C SER A 371 23.31 -3.42 10.59
N PRO A 372 23.30 -3.19 9.27
CA PRO A 372 22.60 -4.05 8.32
C PRO A 372 23.02 -5.53 8.40
N GLU A 373 24.31 -5.81 8.57
CA GLU A 373 24.84 -7.17 8.72
C GLU A 373 24.41 -7.82 10.03
N ALA A 374 24.44 -7.06 11.14
CA ALA A 374 24.00 -7.56 12.44
C ALA A 374 22.48 -7.85 12.44
N LEU A 375 21.68 -7.00 11.79
CA LEU A 375 20.26 -7.23 11.61
C LEU A 375 20.01 -8.50 10.79
N LEU A 376 20.70 -8.68 9.65
CA LEU A 376 20.57 -9.88 8.82
C LEU A 376 20.85 -11.16 9.61
N GLN A 377 21.95 -11.20 10.36
CA GLN A 377 22.31 -12.37 11.19
C GLN A 377 21.24 -12.66 12.25
N HIS A 378 20.69 -11.63 12.88
CA HIS A 378 19.62 -11.79 13.87
C HIS A 378 18.35 -12.36 13.23
N LEU A 379 17.98 -11.86 12.03
CA LEU A 379 16.81 -12.35 11.30
C LEU A 379 16.94 -13.81 10.90
N GLU A 380 18.10 -14.22 10.37
CA GLU A 380 18.37 -15.61 9.99
C GLU A 380 18.27 -16.55 11.19
N SER A 381 18.88 -16.17 12.32
CA SER A 381 18.80 -16.93 13.59
C SER A 381 17.36 -17.07 14.10
N ALA A 382 16.56 -16.00 14.03
CA ALA A 382 15.17 -16.00 14.47
C ALA A 382 14.29 -16.90 13.57
N ILE A 383 14.52 -16.88 12.26
CA ILE A 383 13.82 -17.75 11.29
C ILE A 383 14.16 -19.22 11.56
N ASP A 384 15.44 -19.54 11.72
CA ASP A 384 15.90 -20.92 11.98
C ASP A 384 15.30 -21.44 13.28
N THR A 385 15.33 -20.64 14.34
CA THR A 385 14.75 -21.01 15.65
C THR A 385 13.24 -21.27 15.56
N ALA A 386 12.50 -20.46 14.80
CA ALA A 386 11.06 -20.61 14.65
C ALA A 386 10.62 -21.80 13.75
N LEU A 387 11.56 -22.40 13.01
CA LEU A 387 11.31 -23.54 12.12
C LEU A 387 11.83 -24.88 12.67
N LEU A 388 12.53 -24.87 13.81
CA LEU A 388 12.84 -26.05 14.62
C LEU A 388 11.59 -26.57 15.33
#